data_AF-A0A135UUX5-F1
#
_entry.id   AF-A0A135UUX5-F1
#
_cell.length_a   1.000
_cell.length_b   1.000
_cell.length_c   1.000
_cell.angle_alpha   90.00
_cell.angle_beta   90.00
_cell.angle_gamma   90.00
#
_symmetry.space_group_name_H-M   'P 1'
#
loop_
_entity.id
_entity.type
_entity.pdbx_description
1 polymer ?
#
loop_
_entity_poly.entity_id
_entity_poly.type
_entity_poly.pdbx_seq_one_letter_code
_entity_poly.pdbx_strand_id
1 'polypeptide(L)'
;MSRPFTFITLMAIASANALSSHSPSATAALSSAPVSTRTPVPTQYTLPNEDSDFSSRADEIKLKQQDIIYGEPLIGDTSFFPNGSLGTQISLRDQSLWLKDSEPVAQYAISESAAALEDITKHGGLKGLEDYKVLYDGHWSRSVPGGIAKGQFSNFTSDLLFAMERLSINPYVIRRLNYKKDKIPVPLDDKTVRKITGTTLESLHKDGRLFLADHSYQTKYVVQQGRYSAACQALFYLDKRSGHFLPLAIKTNVGADLTYTPLDTVNEWLLAKVMFNVNDFFHGQVYHLLNSHDVAEIVYLAALRTLSSRHPVLNLLERLMYQAYAIRPIGDRVLFNTGGFFDQNFAFSNAAVRRFGAEFYPTVAGPFQKNYFEDNLRSRDLLKSSFGPKLPHFPFYEDGKRIIGVIRKFIESFVETTYASDRMIAKDWELQAWIDESNGPAKVIDFPSAPLRSRKQLIDILTHMAWLTGVSHHVLNQGEPVTASGVLPLHPLSLYAPVPTKKGHIESLLPWLPNEQKSVDQITLLARFNRPQVVEKNQTLRYMFNAESLLAGTKKTVSLANDRFMKEMGSIRREISGRRFDGEGLSQGMPFIWTGMDPGVIPFYLSV
;
A
#
# COMPACT_ATOMS: atom_id res chain seq x y z
N MET A 1 -2.60 -13.89 -48.99
CA MET A 1 -3.93 -13.41 -48.57
C MET A 1 -4.07 -13.81 -47.12
N SER A 2 -3.75 -12.89 -46.22
CA SER A 2 -3.48 -13.20 -44.80
C SER A 2 -4.07 -12.08 -43.94
N ARG A 3 -5.10 -12.42 -43.17
CA ARG A 3 -5.74 -11.65 -42.09
C ARG A 3 -6.48 -12.66 -41.18
N PRO A 4 -6.69 -12.34 -39.89
CA PRO A 4 -6.06 -13.09 -38.79
C PRO A 4 -7.06 -13.86 -37.91
N PHE A 5 -6.52 -14.83 -37.16
CA PHE A 5 -7.22 -15.58 -36.11
C PHE A 5 -7.45 -14.69 -34.87
N THR A 6 -8.71 -14.57 -34.47
CA THR A 6 -9.18 -13.86 -33.28
C THR A 6 -8.97 -14.72 -32.03
N PHE A 7 -8.15 -14.23 -31.10
CA PHE A 7 -7.94 -14.79 -29.75
C PHE A 7 -9.11 -14.35 -28.85
N ILE A 8 -10.15 -15.17 -28.76
CA ILE A 8 -11.21 -15.00 -27.75
C ILE A 8 -11.35 -16.36 -27.05
N THR A 9 -11.33 -16.33 -25.71
CA THR A 9 -11.49 -17.45 -24.76
C THR A 9 -10.20 -18.10 -24.26
N LEU A 10 -9.45 -17.42 -23.36
CA LEU A 10 -8.40 -18.10 -22.57
C LEU A 10 -8.32 -17.73 -21.07
N MET A 11 -9.27 -16.99 -20.51
CA MET A 11 -9.28 -16.69 -19.06
C MET A 11 -10.71 -16.61 -18.51
N ALA A 12 -11.43 -17.73 -18.55
CA ALA A 12 -12.60 -17.91 -17.71
C ALA A 12 -12.25 -19.02 -16.72
N ILE A 13 -11.69 -18.61 -15.57
CA ILE A 13 -11.60 -19.39 -14.34
C ILE A 13 -10.67 -20.61 -14.48
N ALA A 14 -9.59 -20.64 -13.70
CA ALA A 14 -8.71 -21.80 -13.57
C ALA A 14 -9.50 -23.03 -13.10
N SER A 15 -10.11 -23.77 -14.02
CA SER A 15 -10.94 -24.93 -13.74
C SER A 15 -10.88 -25.90 -14.91
N ALA A 16 -10.05 -26.93 -14.73
CA ALA A 16 -10.32 -28.35 -15.02
C ALA A 16 -9.13 -29.06 -15.68
N ASN A 17 -8.44 -29.86 -14.85
CA ASN A 17 -7.66 -31.07 -15.14
C ASN A 17 -7.18 -31.36 -16.59
N ALA A 18 -5.86 -31.46 -16.75
CA ALA A 18 -5.16 -32.47 -17.58
C ALA A 18 -3.69 -32.55 -17.09
N LEU A 19 -3.24 -33.55 -16.31
CA LEU A 19 -2.71 -34.87 -16.72
C LEU A 19 -1.78 -34.76 -17.95
N SER A 20 -0.48 -35.08 -17.92
CA SER A 20 0.29 -36.17 -17.28
C SER A 20 1.78 -35.73 -17.17
N SER A 21 2.68 -36.27 -16.32
CA SER A 21 2.86 -37.67 -15.94
C SER A 21 3.71 -37.84 -14.64
N HIS A 22 3.43 -38.92 -13.89
CA HIS A 22 4.18 -39.56 -12.77
C HIS A 22 3.86 -39.21 -11.28
N SER A 23 2.66 -39.66 -10.82
CA SER A 23 2.27 -40.51 -9.65
C SER A 23 3.02 -40.52 -8.28
N PRO A 24 2.39 -40.95 -7.15
CA PRO A 24 0.96 -40.85 -6.73
C PRO A 24 0.71 -40.54 -5.21
N SER A 25 -0.58 -40.29 -4.90
CA SER A 25 -1.29 -40.22 -3.59
C SER A 25 -1.28 -38.86 -2.86
N ALA A 26 -2.39 -38.25 -2.44
CA ALA A 26 -3.78 -38.67 -2.32
C ALA A 26 -4.73 -37.52 -2.68
N THR A 27 -5.65 -37.77 -3.62
CA THR A 27 -6.81 -36.93 -3.93
C THR A 27 -7.92 -37.19 -2.92
N ALA A 28 -8.26 -36.20 -2.10
CA ALA A 28 -9.56 -36.12 -1.45
C ALA A 28 -10.40 -35.08 -2.21
N ALA A 29 -11.58 -35.50 -2.66
CA ALA A 29 -12.52 -34.68 -3.39
C ALA A 29 -13.02 -33.49 -2.54
N LEU A 30 -12.93 -32.27 -3.10
CA LEU A 30 -13.56 -31.07 -2.56
C LEU A 30 -15.08 -31.18 -2.76
N SER A 31 -15.74 -31.88 -1.84
CA SER A 31 -17.18 -31.79 -1.60
C SER A 31 -17.49 -30.44 -0.98
N SER A 32 -18.19 -29.58 -1.73
CA SER A 32 -18.76 -28.32 -1.24
C SER A 32 -19.95 -28.60 -0.32
N ALA A 33 -19.68 -28.89 0.95
CA ALA A 33 -20.65 -28.68 2.02
C ALA A 33 -20.45 -27.26 2.57
N PRO A 34 -21.50 -26.46 2.82
CA PRO A 34 -21.36 -25.19 3.50
C PRO A 34 -21.06 -25.48 4.97
N VAL A 35 -19.77 -25.62 5.30
CA VAL A 35 -19.35 -25.62 6.70
C VAL A 35 -19.45 -24.17 7.17
N SER A 36 -20.46 -23.90 8.01
CA SER A 36 -20.57 -22.64 8.72
C SER A 36 -19.37 -22.53 9.67
N THR A 37 -18.30 -21.88 9.21
CA THR A 37 -17.15 -21.50 10.05
C THR A 37 -17.44 -20.29 10.94
N ARG A 38 -18.67 -19.76 10.89
CA ARG A 38 -19.15 -18.85 11.90
C ARG A 38 -19.49 -19.66 13.15
N THR A 39 -18.60 -19.61 14.14
CA THR A 39 -19.04 -19.58 15.53
C THR A 39 -20.22 -18.60 15.61
N PRO A 40 -21.35 -18.96 16.24
CA PRO A 40 -22.47 -18.04 16.37
C PRO A 40 -21.95 -16.69 16.88
N VAL A 41 -22.33 -15.58 16.23
CA VAL A 41 -21.97 -14.24 16.72
C VAL A 41 -22.41 -14.19 18.18
N PRO A 42 -21.49 -14.00 19.14
CA PRO A 42 -21.86 -13.95 20.54
C PRO A 42 -22.98 -12.93 20.73
N THR A 43 -24.02 -13.30 21.46
CA THR A 43 -25.12 -12.37 21.79
C THR A 43 -24.65 -11.20 22.65
N GLN A 44 -23.47 -11.33 23.29
CA GLN A 44 -22.80 -10.30 24.07
C GLN A 44 -21.28 -10.51 24.09
N TYR A 45 -20.52 -9.41 24.01
CA TYR A 45 -19.07 -9.41 24.22
C TYR A 45 -18.73 -9.06 25.66
N THR A 46 -17.78 -9.78 26.26
CA THR A 46 -17.42 -9.68 27.68
C THR A 46 -15.91 -9.73 27.87
N LEU A 47 -15.41 -8.99 28.86
CA LEU A 47 -14.06 -9.20 29.37
C LEU A 47 -13.99 -10.53 30.13
N PRO A 48 -12.84 -11.21 30.16
CA PRO A 48 -12.76 -12.50 30.84
C PRO A 48 -12.99 -12.41 32.35
N ASN A 49 -12.79 -11.22 32.95
CA ASN A 49 -13.07 -10.96 34.37
C ASN A 49 -14.56 -10.69 34.67
N GLU A 50 -15.37 -10.50 33.64
CA GLU A 50 -16.81 -10.21 33.72
C GLU A 50 -17.64 -11.42 33.26
N ASP A 51 -16.98 -12.49 32.81
CA ASP A 51 -17.59 -13.67 32.24
C ASP A 51 -17.78 -14.75 33.30
N SER A 52 -19.04 -15.13 33.56
CA SER A 52 -19.35 -16.21 34.51
C SER A 52 -18.98 -17.60 33.98
N ASP A 53 -18.85 -17.76 32.66
CA ASP A 53 -18.47 -19.01 32.00
C ASP A 53 -16.99 -19.02 31.61
N PHE A 54 -16.14 -18.95 32.64
CA PHE A 54 -14.70 -18.94 32.52
C PHE A 54 -14.15 -20.25 31.92
N SER A 55 -14.72 -21.41 32.29
CA SER A 55 -14.20 -22.71 31.85
C SER A 55 -14.33 -22.86 30.34
N SER A 56 -15.53 -22.67 29.78
CA SER A 56 -15.71 -22.78 28.33
C SER A 56 -14.94 -21.69 27.57
N ARG A 57 -14.68 -20.53 28.18
CA ARG A 57 -13.82 -19.48 27.61
C ARG A 57 -12.38 -19.93 27.46
N ALA A 58 -11.81 -20.48 28.52
CA ALA A 58 -10.45 -20.99 28.52
C ALA A 58 -10.31 -22.22 27.60
N ASP A 59 -11.30 -23.12 27.60
CA ASP A 59 -11.32 -24.30 26.73
C ASP A 59 -11.39 -23.92 25.24
N GLU A 60 -12.20 -22.91 24.89
CA GLU A 60 -12.25 -22.34 23.54
C GLU A 60 -10.88 -21.82 23.09
N ILE A 61 -10.20 -21.03 23.93
CA ILE A 61 -8.88 -20.48 23.62
C ILE A 61 -7.86 -21.62 23.45
N LYS A 62 -7.89 -22.62 24.33
CA LYS A 62 -7.00 -23.79 24.25
C LYS A 62 -7.21 -24.57 22.95
N LEU A 63 -8.46 -24.75 22.52
CA LEU A 63 -8.77 -25.38 21.24
C LEU A 63 -8.24 -24.54 20.07
N LYS A 64 -8.43 -23.22 20.09
CA LYS A 64 -7.86 -22.33 19.08
C LYS A 64 -6.34 -22.39 19.03
N GLN A 65 -5.66 -22.52 20.16
CA GLN A 65 -4.19 -22.66 20.19
C GLN A 65 -3.70 -23.97 19.56
N GLN A 66 -4.50 -25.04 19.60
CA GLN A 66 -4.22 -26.31 18.96
C GLN A 66 -4.49 -26.26 17.44
N ASP A 67 -5.58 -25.62 17.05
CA ASP A 67 -6.08 -25.65 15.67
C ASP A 67 -5.63 -24.46 14.80
N ILE A 68 -5.15 -23.37 15.40
CA ILE A 68 -4.56 -22.20 14.74
C ILE A 68 -3.09 -22.13 15.13
N ILE A 69 -2.20 -22.60 14.27
CA ILE A 69 -0.75 -22.58 14.50
C ILE A 69 -0.05 -21.57 13.59
N TYR A 70 1.16 -21.15 13.99
CA TYR A 70 2.04 -20.36 13.13
C TYR A 70 2.62 -21.25 12.02
N GLY A 71 2.20 -21.03 10.79
CA GLY A 71 2.78 -21.65 9.61
C GLY A 71 3.89 -20.82 9.00
N GLU A 72 4.50 -21.36 7.94
CA GLU A 72 5.57 -20.68 7.20
C GLU A 72 5.11 -19.34 6.62
N PRO A 73 6.01 -18.33 6.57
CA PRO A 73 5.76 -17.09 5.83
C PRO A 73 5.45 -17.35 4.35
N LEU A 74 4.61 -16.49 3.76
CA LEU A 74 4.28 -16.49 2.34
C LEU A 74 4.89 -15.25 1.65
N ILE A 75 5.27 -15.39 0.38
CA ILE A 75 5.81 -14.31 -0.48
C ILE A 75 7.17 -13.74 0.00
N GLY A 76 7.88 -14.43 0.88
CA GLY A 76 9.22 -14.04 1.34
C GLY A 76 9.43 -14.46 2.79
N ASP A 77 10.62 -14.20 3.31
CA ASP A 77 10.92 -14.45 4.73
C ASP A 77 10.46 -13.24 5.55
N THR A 78 9.19 -13.26 5.96
CA THR A 78 8.52 -12.14 6.65
C THR A 78 7.77 -12.61 7.90
N SER A 79 6.47 -12.36 8.01
CA SER A 79 5.64 -12.78 9.15
C SER A 79 5.06 -14.17 8.93
N PHE A 80 4.84 -14.93 10.01
CA PHE A 80 4.16 -16.22 9.93
C PHE A 80 2.74 -16.07 9.35
N PHE A 81 2.24 -17.11 8.68
CA PHE A 81 0.88 -17.18 8.13
C PHE A 81 0.04 -18.20 8.93
N PRO A 82 -1.28 -18.01 9.11
CA PRO A 82 -2.12 -18.98 9.82
C PRO A 82 -2.09 -20.35 9.15
N ASN A 83 -1.90 -21.39 9.96
CA ASN A 83 -1.96 -22.79 9.56
C ASN A 83 -2.69 -23.61 10.66
N GLY A 84 -2.74 -24.93 10.52
CA GLY A 84 -3.58 -25.80 11.35
C GLY A 84 -4.99 -25.94 10.78
N SER A 85 -5.81 -26.79 11.40
CA SER A 85 -7.16 -27.11 10.91
C SER A 85 -8.04 -25.85 10.77
N LEU A 86 -8.10 -25.03 11.83
CA LEU A 86 -8.89 -23.81 11.87
C LEU A 86 -8.19 -22.65 11.17
N GLY A 87 -6.86 -22.52 11.28
CA GLY A 87 -6.10 -21.49 10.54
C GLY A 87 -6.25 -21.61 9.02
N THR A 88 -6.20 -22.84 8.51
CA THR A 88 -6.44 -23.13 7.08
C THR A 88 -7.88 -22.79 6.68
N GLN A 89 -8.87 -23.13 7.49
CA GLN A 89 -10.28 -22.80 7.22
C GLN A 89 -10.53 -21.28 7.20
N ILE A 90 -9.89 -20.52 8.10
CA ILE A 90 -9.95 -19.06 8.12
C ILE A 90 -9.41 -18.49 6.80
N SER A 91 -8.24 -18.94 6.34
CA SER A 91 -7.69 -18.49 5.06
C SER A 91 -8.58 -18.87 3.88
N LEU A 92 -9.10 -20.10 3.81
CA LEU A 92 -10.00 -20.54 2.73
C LEU A 92 -11.32 -19.75 2.70
N ARG A 93 -11.88 -19.42 3.87
CA ARG A 93 -13.06 -18.54 3.98
C ARG A 93 -12.76 -17.17 3.39
N ASP A 94 -11.65 -16.56 3.78
CA ASP A 94 -11.26 -15.22 3.31
C ASP A 94 -11.02 -15.22 1.80
N GLN A 95 -10.32 -16.24 1.26
CA GLN A 95 -10.13 -16.41 -0.18
C GLN A 95 -11.46 -16.53 -0.93
N SER A 96 -12.42 -17.28 -0.40
CA SER A 96 -13.73 -17.47 -1.03
C SER A 96 -14.52 -16.16 -1.08
N LEU A 97 -14.47 -15.36 -0.01
CA LEU A 97 -15.07 -14.02 0.04
C LEU A 97 -14.40 -13.07 -0.94
N TRP A 98 -13.06 -13.05 -0.96
CA TRP A 98 -12.28 -12.21 -1.84
C TRP A 98 -12.54 -12.53 -3.32
N LEU A 99 -12.60 -13.81 -3.70
CA LEU A 99 -12.87 -14.23 -5.08
C LEU A 99 -14.20 -13.67 -5.57
N LYS A 100 -15.26 -13.83 -4.76
CA LYS A 100 -16.60 -13.28 -5.04
C LYS A 100 -16.57 -11.76 -5.23
N ASP A 101 -15.78 -11.05 -4.44
CA ASP A 101 -15.69 -9.59 -4.51
C ASP A 101 -14.77 -9.11 -5.64
N SER A 102 -13.76 -9.88 -6.03
CA SER A 102 -12.77 -9.52 -7.07
C SER A 102 -13.25 -9.80 -8.50
N GLU A 103 -14.13 -10.78 -8.69
CA GLU A 103 -14.55 -11.24 -10.01
C GLU A 103 -15.15 -10.12 -10.89
N PRO A 104 -16.09 -9.28 -10.39
CA PRO A 104 -16.69 -8.24 -11.24
C PRO A 104 -15.68 -7.21 -11.75
N VAL A 105 -14.75 -6.76 -10.88
CA VAL A 105 -13.75 -5.76 -11.28
C VAL A 105 -12.73 -6.36 -12.26
N ALA A 106 -12.40 -7.64 -12.13
CA ALA A 106 -11.55 -8.33 -13.10
C ALA A 106 -12.23 -8.40 -14.49
N GLN A 107 -13.51 -8.73 -14.54
CA GLN A 107 -14.28 -8.75 -15.79
C GLN A 107 -14.40 -7.36 -16.43
N TYR A 108 -14.65 -6.33 -15.62
CA TYR A 108 -14.67 -4.93 -16.12
C TYR A 108 -13.33 -4.54 -16.71
N ALA A 109 -12.23 -4.74 -15.99
CA ALA A 109 -10.89 -4.40 -16.46
C ALA A 109 -10.54 -5.09 -17.78
N ILE A 110 -10.87 -6.38 -17.95
CA ILE A 110 -10.65 -7.12 -19.20
C ILE A 110 -11.51 -6.55 -20.35
N SER A 111 -12.77 -6.21 -20.09
CA SER A 111 -13.64 -5.66 -21.13
C SER A 111 -13.19 -4.26 -21.58
N GLU A 112 -12.76 -3.43 -20.63
CA GLU A 112 -12.31 -2.05 -20.88
C GLU A 112 -10.92 -2.03 -21.52
N SER A 113 -10.06 -3.01 -21.23
CA SER A 113 -8.74 -3.14 -21.85
C SER A 113 -8.82 -3.39 -23.35
N ALA A 114 -9.77 -4.20 -23.81
CA ALA A 114 -9.99 -4.46 -25.24
C ALA A 114 -10.41 -3.18 -25.98
N ALA A 115 -11.28 -2.37 -25.37
CA ALA A 115 -11.73 -1.09 -25.93
C ALA A 115 -10.59 -0.08 -26.01
N ALA A 116 -9.78 0.05 -24.94
CA ALA A 116 -8.63 0.95 -24.93
C ALA A 116 -7.58 0.56 -25.98
N LEU A 117 -7.31 -0.74 -26.16
CA LEU A 117 -6.36 -1.23 -27.17
C LEU A 117 -6.86 -0.98 -28.60
N GLU A 118 -8.15 -1.18 -28.85
CA GLU A 118 -8.75 -0.90 -30.15
C GLU A 118 -8.66 0.60 -30.49
N ASP A 119 -8.93 1.47 -29.52
CA ASP A 119 -8.94 2.91 -29.70
C ASP A 119 -7.53 3.48 -30.00
N ILE A 120 -6.51 3.07 -29.22
CA ILE A 120 -5.12 3.48 -29.52
C ILE A 120 -4.65 2.96 -30.88
N THR A 121 -5.09 1.76 -31.28
CA THR A 121 -4.78 1.21 -32.60
C THR A 121 -5.42 2.04 -33.71
N LYS A 122 -6.68 2.46 -33.55
CA LYS A 122 -7.38 3.36 -34.49
C LYS A 122 -6.75 4.75 -34.55
N HIS A 123 -6.18 5.22 -33.44
CA HIS A 123 -5.41 6.47 -33.37
C HIS A 123 -4.04 6.38 -34.07
N GLY A 124 -3.64 5.17 -34.50
CA GLY A 124 -2.40 4.93 -35.21
C GLY A 124 -1.21 4.58 -34.31
N GLY A 125 -1.46 4.16 -33.07
CA GLY A 125 -0.45 3.77 -32.09
C GLY A 125 0.19 4.94 -31.34
N LEU A 126 1.18 4.62 -30.50
CA LEU A 126 1.92 5.58 -29.70
C LEU A 126 3.09 6.16 -30.52
N LYS A 127 2.92 7.39 -31.03
CA LYS A 127 3.93 8.15 -31.81
C LYS A 127 4.60 9.26 -31.00
N GLY A 128 3.97 9.68 -29.91
CA GLY A 128 4.48 10.62 -28.93
C GLY A 128 3.93 10.35 -27.53
N LEU A 129 4.42 11.11 -26.55
CA LEU A 129 4.01 10.94 -25.14
C LEU A 129 2.55 11.34 -24.89
N GLU A 130 2.01 12.27 -25.67
CA GLU A 130 0.61 12.70 -25.57
C GLU A 130 -0.38 11.60 -26.01
N ASP A 131 0.04 10.67 -26.86
CA ASP A 131 -0.83 9.58 -27.35
C ASP A 131 -1.24 8.61 -26.22
N TYR A 132 -0.47 8.56 -25.12
CA TYR A 132 -0.85 7.79 -23.93
C TYR A 132 -2.18 8.27 -23.33
N LYS A 133 -2.63 9.50 -23.62
CA LYS A 133 -3.91 10.02 -23.16
C LYS A 133 -5.09 9.20 -23.69
N VAL A 134 -4.96 8.67 -24.91
CA VAL A 134 -5.98 7.83 -25.55
C VAL A 134 -6.25 6.57 -24.73
N LEU A 135 -5.25 6.07 -23.99
CA LEU A 135 -5.43 4.92 -23.10
C LEU A 135 -6.30 5.22 -21.88
N TYR A 136 -6.59 6.49 -21.58
CA TYR A 136 -7.35 6.91 -20.40
C TYR A 136 -8.66 7.63 -20.75
N ASP A 137 -8.66 8.48 -21.77
CA ASP A 137 -9.81 9.30 -22.15
C ASP A 137 -11.01 8.44 -22.57
N GLY A 138 -12.10 8.49 -21.79
CA GLY A 138 -13.33 7.74 -22.06
C GLY A 138 -13.29 6.25 -21.70
N HIS A 139 -12.18 5.77 -21.11
CA HIS A 139 -11.99 4.36 -20.73
C HIS A 139 -12.08 4.15 -19.21
N TRP A 140 -12.08 2.89 -18.78
CA TRP A 140 -12.00 2.45 -17.37
C TRP A 140 -13.11 2.91 -16.42
N SER A 141 -14.24 3.40 -16.95
CA SER A 141 -15.37 3.93 -16.16
C SER A 141 -15.98 2.96 -15.14
N ARG A 142 -15.86 1.64 -15.35
CA ARG A 142 -16.42 0.62 -14.43
C ARG A 142 -15.38 0.13 -13.44
N SER A 143 -14.16 -0.13 -13.90
CA SER A 143 -13.05 -0.57 -13.05
C SER A 143 -12.47 0.57 -12.20
N VAL A 144 -12.49 1.80 -12.73
CA VAL A 144 -11.98 3.03 -12.09
C VAL A 144 -12.98 4.18 -12.28
N PRO A 145 -14.16 4.17 -11.62
CA PRO A 145 -15.21 5.16 -11.85
C PRO A 145 -14.83 6.62 -11.54
N GLY A 146 -13.82 6.83 -10.68
CA GLY A 146 -13.27 8.15 -10.38
C GLY A 146 -12.32 8.71 -11.45
N GLY A 147 -11.93 7.88 -12.42
CA GLY A 147 -10.87 8.17 -13.39
C GLY A 147 -9.49 8.29 -12.73
N ILE A 148 -8.49 8.65 -13.54
CA ILE A 148 -7.16 9.03 -13.03
C ILE A 148 -7.21 10.38 -12.31
N ALA A 149 -6.27 10.61 -11.40
CA ALA A 149 -6.16 11.87 -10.69
C ALA A 149 -5.98 13.04 -11.67
N LYS A 150 -6.86 14.04 -11.58
CA LYS A 150 -6.81 15.22 -12.45
C LYS A 150 -5.47 15.91 -12.31
N GLY A 151 -4.82 16.23 -13.43
CA GLY A 151 -3.48 16.83 -13.44
C GLY A 151 -2.34 15.82 -13.59
N GLN A 152 -2.51 14.53 -13.23
CA GLN A 152 -1.46 13.52 -13.36
C GLN A 152 -0.98 13.39 -14.80
N PHE A 153 -1.90 13.21 -15.75
CA PHE A 153 -1.55 13.20 -17.16
C PHE A 153 -1.19 14.61 -17.65
N SER A 154 -2.07 15.61 -17.52
CA SER A 154 -1.84 16.92 -18.16
C SER A 154 -0.57 17.65 -17.71
N ASN A 155 -0.03 17.33 -16.53
CA ASN A 155 1.16 17.97 -15.96
C ASN A 155 2.33 16.99 -15.73
N PHE A 156 2.35 15.83 -16.40
CA PHE A 156 3.32 14.75 -16.13
C PHE A 156 4.80 15.17 -16.30
N THR A 157 5.09 16.23 -17.06
CA THR A 157 6.44 16.77 -17.23
C THR A 157 6.89 17.69 -16.09
N SER A 158 5.98 18.10 -15.20
CA SER A 158 6.25 19.03 -14.11
C SER A 158 7.20 18.43 -13.05
N ASP A 159 8.20 19.21 -12.67
CA ASP A 159 9.13 18.86 -11.60
C ASP A 159 8.49 18.96 -10.22
N LEU A 160 7.57 19.91 -10.04
CA LEU A 160 6.80 20.03 -8.80
C LEU A 160 5.88 18.82 -8.62
N LEU A 161 5.27 18.32 -9.70
CA LEU A 161 4.49 17.07 -9.66
C LEU A 161 5.35 15.94 -9.12
N PHE A 162 6.44 15.63 -9.83
CA PHE A 162 7.35 14.54 -9.51
C PHE A 162 7.89 14.60 -8.07
N ALA A 163 8.25 15.79 -7.58
CA ALA A 163 8.69 15.94 -6.20
C ALA A 163 7.55 15.73 -5.19
N MET A 164 6.39 16.33 -5.42
CA MET A 164 5.26 16.25 -4.48
C MET A 164 4.64 14.86 -4.37
N GLU A 165 4.85 13.98 -5.34
CA GLU A 165 4.51 12.56 -5.25
C GLU A 165 5.19 11.86 -4.06
N ARG A 166 6.42 12.29 -3.71
CA ARG A 166 7.16 11.78 -2.54
C ARG A 166 6.54 12.21 -1.20
N LEU A 167 5.59 13.15 -1.24
CA LEU A 167 4.85 13.68 -0.10
C LEU A 167 3.35 13.35 -0.17
N SER A 168 2.94 12.51 -1.12
CA SER A 168 1.55 12.11 -1.35
C SER A 168 1.45 10.61 -1.70
N ILE A 169 1.67 10.24 -2.97
CA ILE A 169 1.36 8.91 -3.54
C ILE A 169 2.31 7.80 -3.12
N ASN A 170 3.56 8.13 -2.75
CA ASN A 170 4.45 7.20 -2.05
C ASN A 170 5.29 7.99 -1.03
N PRO A 171 4.74 8.19 0.18
CA PRO A 171 5.34 9.05 1.18
C PRO A 171 6.27 8.30 2.14
N TYR A 172 6.58 7.02 1.88
CA TYR A 172 7.30 6.14 2.82
C TYR A 172 8.81 6.03 2.59
N VAL A 173 9.32 6.59 1.47
CA VAL A 173 10.75 6.52 1.12
C VAL A 173 11.51 7.78 1.52
N ILE A 174 10.91 8.96 1.29
CA ILE A 174 11.61 10.24 1.42
C ILE A 174 12.08 10.48 2.86
N ARG A 175 13.29 11.00 3.02
CA ARG A 175 13.81 11.44 4.33
C ARG A 175 14.64 12.71 4.19
N ARG A 176 14.70 13.53 5.25
CA ARG A 176 15.59 14.69 5.28
C ARG A 176 17.04 14.26 5.57
N LEU A 177 18.01 14.94 4.97
CA LEU A 177 19.43 14.71 5.24
C LEU A 177 19.92 15.59 6.39
N ASN A 178 20.48 14.97 7.42
CA ASN A 178 21.10 15.65 8.55
C ASN A 178 22.57 15.99 8.24
N TYR A 179 22.91 17.28 8.26
CA TYR A 179 24.27 17.75 7.92
C TYR A 179 25.41 17.21 8.79
N LYS A 180 25.11 16.69 9.99
CA LYS A 180 26.10 16.10 10.89
C LYS A 180 26.22 14.59 10.75
N LYS A 181 25.14 13.91 10.35
CA LYS A 181 25.04 12.44 10.39
C LYS A 181 25.04 11.80 9.00
N ASP A 182 24.49 12.50 8.01
CA ASP A 182 24.35 11.99 6.66
C ASP A 182 25.40 12.60 5.73
N LYS A 183 25.93 11.78 4.83
CA LYS A 183 26.63 12.25 3.63
C LYS A 183 25.63 12.44 2.50
N ILE A 184 25.96 13.30 1.54
CA ILE A 184 25.14 13.48 0.33
C ILE A 184 25.57 12.39 -0.68
N PRO A 185 24.69 11.45 -1.04
CA PRO A 185 25.08 10.30 -1.87
C PRO A 185 25.13 10.61 -3.37
N VAL A 186 24.49 11.70 -3.80
CA VAL A 186 24.46 12.15 -5.19
C VAL A 186 25.47 13.29 -5.38
N PRO A 187 26.63 13.04 -6.00
CA PRO A 187 27.64 14.08 -6.21
C PRO A 187 27.15 15.07 -7.27
N LEU A 188 27.25 16.37 -6.97
CA LEU A 188 26.94 17.45 -7.90
C LEU A 188 27.96 18.56 -7.74
N ASP A 189 28.38 19.17 -8.84
CA ASP A 189 29.27 20.33 -8.79
C ASP A 189 28.50 21.60 -8.40
N ASP A 190 29.17 22.49 -7.67
CA ASP A 190 28.57 23.72 -7.15
C ASP A 190 28.07 24.66 -8.26
N LYS A 191 28.65 24.62 -9.48
CA LYS A 191 28.21 25.48 -10.58
C LYS A 191 26.84 25.04 -11.10
N THR A 192 26.62 23.73 -11.25
CA THR A 192 25.32 23.15 -11.58
C THR A 192 24.29 23.44 -10.49
N VAL A 193 24.64 23.21 -9.22
CA VAL A 193 23.71 23.44 -8.10
C VAL A 193 23.33 24.91 -7.96
N ARG A 194 24.27 25.85 -8.13
CA ARG A 194 23.96 27.29 -8.09
C ARG A 194 23.03 27.73 -9.20
N LYS A 195 23.17 27.17 -10.41
CA LYS A 195 22.27 27.47 -11.53
C LYS A 195 20.83 27.03 -11.24
N ILE A 196 20.64 25.86 -10.62
CA ILE A 196 19.31 25.34 -10.29
C ILE A 196 18.72 26.06 -9.08
N THR A 197 19.50 26.18 -8.00
CA THR A 197 19.00 26.49 -6.65
C THR A 197 19.30 27.92 -6.19
N GLY A 198 20.20 28.64 -6.87
CA GLY A 198 20.73 29.93 -6.42
C GLY A 198 21.72 29.85 -5.25
N THR A 199 22.02 28.65 -4.73
CA THR A 199 22.94 28.43 -3.61
C THR A 199 23.83 27.18 -3.84
N THR A 200 24.62 26.77 -2.85
CA THR A 200 25.45 25.55 -2.91
C THR A 200 24.76 24.35 -2.30
N LEU A 201 25.26 23.17 -2.66
CA LEU A 201 24.83 21.91 -2.08
C LEU A 201 25.12 21.87 -0.58
N GLU A 202 26.30 22.35 -0.18
CA GLU A 202 26.70 22.45 1.23
C GLU A 202 25.76 23.35 2.05
N SER A 203 25.36 24.50 1.50
CA SER A 203 24.43 25.41 2.17
C SER A 203 23.05 24.78 2.33
N LEU A 204 22.53 24.11 1.29
CA LEU A 204 21.25 23.39 1.40
C LEU A 204 21.31 22.29 2.44
N HIS A 205 22.42 21.55 2.52
CA HIS A 205 22.60 20.48 3.49
C HIS A 205 22.67 21.02 4.92
N LYS A 206 23.52 22.03 5.17
CA LYS A 206 23.65 22.70 6.47
C LYS A 206 22.35 23.31 6.97
N ASP A 207 21.54 23.85 6.06
CA ASP A 207 20.23 24.43 6.37
C ASP A 207 19.13 23.37 6.53
N GLY A 208 19.47 22.08 6.44
CA GLY A 208 18.52 20.96 6.53
C GLY A 208 17.47 20.98 5.42
N ARG A 209 17.82 21.49 4.24
CA ARG A 209 16.91 21.65 3.09
C ARG A 209 17.03 20.56 2.04
N LEU A 210 17.94 19.59 2.22
CA LEU A 210 18.08 18.45 1.32
C LEU A 210 17.30 17.23 1.83
N PHE A 211 16.72 16.49 0.89
CA PHE A 211 15.98 15.27 1.13
C PHE A 211 16.38 14.21 0.11
N LEU A 212 16.32 12.95 0.51
CA LEU A 212 16.75 11.80 -0.28
C LEU A 212 15.64 10.76 -0.34
N ALA A 213 15.37 10.27 -1.54
CA ALA A 213 14.71 8.98 -1.77
C ALA A 213 15.73 8.02 -2.37
N ASP A 214 15.97 6.89 -1.71
CA ASP A 214 17.08 5.99 -2.02
C ASP A 214 16.59 4.59 -2.42
N HIS A 215 16.66 4.30 -3.72
CA HIS A 215 16.35 2.99 -4.29
C HIS A 215 17.60 2.23 -4.74
N SER A 216 18.79 2.63 -4.29
CA SER A 216 20.07 2.00 -4.69
C SER A 216 20.20 0.53 -4.25
N TYR A 217 19.42 0.09 -3.26
CA TYR A 217 19.34 -1.31 -2.85
C TYR A 217 18.91 -2.24 -4.00
N GLN A 218 18.18 -1.71 -5.00
CA GLN A 218 17.70 -2.46 -6.16
C GLN A 218 18.83 -2.87 -7.13
N THR A 219 20.05 -2.33 -6.98
CA THR A 219 21.25 -2.81 -7.71
C THR A 219 21.53 -4.30 -7.49
N LYS A 220 21.02 -4.86 -6.39
CA LYS A 220 21.18 -6.27 -6.02
C LYS A 220 20.13 -7.18 -6.66
N TYR A 221 19.11 -6.63 -7.33
CA TYR A 221 17.97 -7.38 -7.84
C TYR A 221 18.15 -7.72 -9.31
N VAL A 222 17.72 -8.93 -9.67
CA VAL A 222 17.83 -9.43 -11.04
C VAL A 222 16.70 -8.83 -11.87
N VAL A 223 17.08 -8.12 -12.92
CA VAL A 223 16.16 -7.60 -13.92
C VAL A 223 15.84 -8.71 -14.92
N GLN A 224 14.57 -8.81 -15.32
CA GLN A 224 14.10 -9.84 -16.26
C GLN A 224 14.65 -9.64 -17.67
N GLN A 225 14.75 -10.71 -18.45
CA GLN A 225 15.21 -10.64 -19.83
C GLN A 225 14.29 -9.73 -20.67
N GLY A 226 14.90 -8.84 -21.47
CA GLY A 226 14.17 -7.87 -22.29
C GLY A 226 13.52 -6.73 -21.51
N ARG A 227 13.75 -6.68 -20.19
CA ARG A 227 13.34 -5.58 -19.30
C ARG A 227 14.57 -4.86 -18.78
N TYR A 228 14.38 -3.61 -18.37
CA TYR A 228 15.43 -2.77 -17.82
C TYR A 228 14.91 -1.98 -16.62
N SER A 229 15.81 -1.62 -15.72
CA SER A 229 15.56 -0.75 -14.57
C SER A 229 16.88 -0.11 -14.14
N ALA A 230 16.81 1.09 -13.56
CA ALA A 230 17.91 1.67 -12.80
C ALA A 230 17.85 1.21 -11.33
N ALA A 231 18.58 1.90 -10.44
CA ALA A 231 18.46 1.78 -8.98
C ALA A 231 18.61 3.17 -8.35
N CYS A 232 17.67 4.06 -8.67
CA CYS A 232 17.89 5.50 -8.55
C CYS A 232 18.05 5.99 -7.11
N GLN A 233 18.95 6.96 -6.92
CA GLN A 233 18.92 7.88 -5.78
C GLN A 233 18.48 9.25 -6.28
N ALA A 234 17.38 9.79 -5.74
CA ALA A 234 16.90 11.12 -6.07
C ALA A 234 17.10 12.07 -4.90
N LEU A 235 17.77 13.19 -5.19
CA LEU A 235 17.99 14.29 -4.27
C LEU A 235 16.94 15.37 -4.55
N PHE A 236 16.28 15.83 -3.51
CA PHE A 236 15.28 16.89 -3.53
C PHE A 236 15.70 18.02 -2.59
N TYR A 237 15.14 19.20 -2.78
CA TYR A 237 15.40 20.34 -1.91
C TYR A 237 14.17 21.22 -1.66
N LEU A 238 14.14 21.87 -0.50
CA LEU A 238 13.17 22.93 -0.22
C LEU A 238 13.74 24.29 -0.61
N ASP A 239 13.29 24.78 -1.77
CA ASP A 239 13.75 26.03 -2.36
C ASP A 239 13.31 27.24 -1.53
N LYS A 240 14.24 28.16 -1.25
CA LYS A 240 13.94 29.39 -0.47
C LYS A 240 13.21 30.43 -1.32
N ARG A 241 13.37 30.40 -2.65
CA ARG A 241 12.86 31.44 -3.56
C ARG A 241 11.38 31.25 -3.84
N SER A 242 10.99 30.02 -4.20
CA SER A 242 9.60 29.63 -4.44
C SER A 242 8.87 29.12 -3.20
N GLY A 243 9.60 28.62 -2.20
CA GLY A 243 9.01 27.86 -1.11
C GLY A 243 8.62 26.43 -1.50
N HIS A 244 8.89 25.97 -2.72
CA HIS A 244 8.49 24.64 -3.18
C HIS A 244 9.49 23.55 -2.81
N PHE A 245 8.96 22.34 -2.63
CA PHE A 245 9.73 21.10 -2.59
C PHE A 245 9.98 20.63 -4.03
N LEU A 246 11.23 20.60 -4.47
CA LEU A 246 11.62 20.41 -5.87
C LEU A 246 12.71 19.33 -6.02
N PRO A 247 12.78 18.66 -7.18
CA PRO A 247 13.87 17.74 -7.47
C PRO A 247 15.15 18.52 -7.79
N LEU A 248 16.30 17.96 -7.39
CA LEU A 248 17.61 18.55 -7.64
C LEU A 248 18.45 17.67 -8.57
N ALA A 249 18.49 16.37 -8.32
CA ALA A 249 19.22 15.42 -9.17
C ALA A 249 18.72 13.98 -9.00
N ILE A 250 18.97 13.16 -10.01
CA ILE A 250 18.68 11.72 -10.02
C ILE A 250 19.93 10.98 -10.50
N LYS A 251 20.46 10.08 -9.67
CA LYS A 251 21.60 9.22 -10.00
C LYS A 251 21.14 7.80 -10.26
N THR A 252 21.58 7.17 -11.35
CA THR A 252 21.05 5.86 -11.77
C THR A 252 21.58 4.68 -10.96
N ASN A 253 22.81 4.75 -10.41
CA ASN A 253 23.50 3.66 -9.70
C ASN A 253 23.66 2.36 -10.49
N VAL A 254 23.52 2.41 -11.82
CA VAL A 254 23.72 1.26 -12.72
C VAL A 254 24.45 1.69 -13.99
N GLY A 255 25.12 0.74 -14.64
CA GLY A 255 25.80 0.99 -15.91
C GLY A 255 26.86 2.09 -15.80
N ALA A 256 26.72 3.16 -16.58
CA ALA A 256 27.62 4.31 -16.55
C ALA A 256 27.45 5.23 -15.32
N ASP A 257 26.51 4.90 -14.43
CA ASP A 257 26.24 5.61 -13.17
C ASP A 257 26.02 7.12 -13.35
N LEU A 258 25.21 7.48 -14.35
CA LEU A 258 24.95 8.86 -14.72
C LEU A 258 24.13 9.58 -13.66
N THR A 259 24.44 10.86 -13.44
CA THR A 259 23.66 11.77 -12.60
C THR A 259 22.99 12.82 -13.48
N TYR A 260 21.67 12.88 -13.45
CA TYR A 260 20.84 13.82 -14.19
C TYR A 260 20.32 14.94 -13.30
N THR A 261 20.06 16.09 -13.89
CA THR A 261 19.52 17.30 -13.25
C THR A 261 18.49 17.98 -14.15
N PRO A 262 17.68 18.91 -13.62
CA PRO A 262 16.78 19.74 -14.44
C PRO A 262 17.47 20.60 -15.52
N LEU A 263 18.81 20.68 -15.55
CA LEU A 263 19.57 21.39 -16.60
C LEU A 263 19.99 20.50 -17.78
N ASP A 264 19.82 19.19 -17.66
CA ASP A 264 19.98 18.28 -18.80
C ASP A 264 18.86 18.51 -19.83
N THR A 265 18.98 17.92 -21.02
CA THR A 265 17.93 18.12 -22.04
C THR A 265 16.58 17.61 -21.52
N VAL A 266 15.48 18.19 -22.04
CA VAL A 266 14.11 17.90 -21.57
C VAL A 266 13.84 16.40 -21.47
N ASN A 267 14.22 15.65 -22.51
CA ASN A 267 14.01 14.21 -22.57
C ASN A 267 14.94 13.41 -21.65
N GLU A 268 16.18 13.84 -21.45
CA GLU A 268 17.10 13.18 -20.51
C GLU A 268 16.61 13.32 -19.07
N TRP A 269 16.21 14.53 -18.70
CA TRP A 269 15.66 14.77 -17.37
C TRP A 269 14.34 14.04 -17.15
N LEU A 270 13.45 14.05 -18.15
CA LEU A 270 12.20 13.30 -18.08
C LEU A 270 12.44 11.79 -17.98
N LEU A 271 13.39 11.23 -18.74
CA LEU A 271 13.73 9.82 -18.64
C LEU A 271 14.31 9.49 -17.27
N ALA A 272 15.11 10.38 -16.67
CA ALA A 272 15.61 10.19 -15.31
C ALA A 272 14.47 10.11 -14.28
N LYS A 273 13.43 10.94 -14.41
CA LYS A 273 12.21 10.86 -13.58
C LYS A 273 11.46 9.55 -13.80
N VAL A 274 11.31 9.11 -15.06
CA VAL A 274 10.71 7.81 -15.41
C VAL A 274 11.50 6.65 -14.78
N MET A 275 12.83 6.65 -14.88
CA MET A 275 13.68 5.62 -14.27
C MET A 275 13.51 5.58 -12.75
N PHE A 276 13.46 6.75 -12.10
CA PHE A 276 13.19 6.82 -10.67
C PHE A 276 11.79 6.27 -10.34
N ASN A 277 10.77 6.60 -11.13
CA ASN A 277 9.40 6.14 -10.88
C ASN A 277 9.22 4.63 -11.12
N VAL A 278 9.98 4.00 -12.02
CA VAL A 278 10.06 2.52 -12.10
C VAL A 278 10.55 1.93 -10.77
N ASN A 279 11.63 2.49 -10.22
CA ASN A 279 12.20 2.04 -8.94
C ASN A 279 11.24 2.28 -7.77
N ASP A 280 10.64 3.47 -7.74
CA ASP A 280 9.77 3.90 -6.66
C ASP A 280 8.44 3.15 -6.63
N PHE A 281 7.89 2.85 -7.80
CA PHE A 281 6.68 2.03 -7.90
C PHE A 281 6.94 0.61 -7.38
N PHE A 282 8.06 -0.02 -7.76
CA PHE A 282 8.47 -1.31 -7.18
C PHE A 282 8.55 -1.21 -5.65
N HIS A 283 9.24 -0.19 -5.12
CA HIS A 283 9.33 0.00 -3.67
C HIS A 283 7.94 0.08 -3.04
N GLY A 284 7.06 0.98 -3.52
CA GLY A 284 5.72 1.17 -2.96
C GLY A 284 4.89 -0.12 -2.96
N GLN A 285 4.93 -0.87 -4.06
CA GLN A 285 4.18 -2.12 -4.19
C GLN A 285 4.72 -3.26 -3.34
N VAL A 286 6.03 -3.36 -3.08
CA VAL A 286 6.53 -4.42 -2.19
C VAL A 286 6.49 -3.97 -0.73
N TYR A 287 6.77 -2.70 -0.44
CA TYR A 287 6.73 -2.16 0.91
C TYR A 287 5.34 -2.25 1.54
N HIS A 288 4.25 -2.01 0.80
CA HIS A 288 2.91 -2.13 1.39
C HIS A 288 2.59 -3.57 1.80
N LEU A 289 3.00 -4.57 1.01
CA LEU A 289 2.84 -5.99 1.38
C LEU A 289 3.40 -6.24 2.78
N LEU A 290 4.61 -5.75 3.02
CA LEU A 290 5.30 -5.91 4.29
C LEU A 290 4.69 -5.05 5.42
N ASN A 291 4.53 -3.74 5.19
CA ASN A 291 4.19 -2.78 6.24
C ASN A 291 2.70 -2.81 6.63
N SER A 292 1.80 -3.22 5.72
CA SER A 292 0.38 -3.36 6.04
C SER A 292 -0.05 -4.80 6.19
N HIS A 293 0.11 -5.65 5.16
CA HIS A 293 -0.43 -7.02 5.21
C HIS A 293 0.31 -7.87 6.24
N ASP A 294 1.61 -8.07 6.08
CA ASP A 294 2.39 -8.98 6.93
C ASP A 294 2.36 -8.57 8.42
N VAL A 295 2.47 -7.27 8.70
CA VAL A 295 2.41 -6.69 10.06
C VAL A 295 1.04 -6.87 10.69
N ALA A 296 -0.04 -6.52 9.99
CA ALA A 296 -1.39 -6.62 10.55
C ALA A 296 -1.81 -8.08 10.75
N GLU A 297 -1.47 -8.95 9.79
CA GLU A 297 -1.75 -10.40 9.85
C GLU A 297 -1.15 -11.05 11.09
N ILE A 298 0.14 -10.83 11.39
CA ILE A 298 0.78 -11.51 12.52
C ILE A 298 0.29 -11.01 13.90
N VAL A 299 0.00 -9.71 14.01
CA VAL A 299 -0.60 -9.12 15.22
C VAL A 299 -1.99 -9.71 15.47
N TYR A 300 -2.77 -9.88 14.40
CA TYR A 300 -4.08 -10.50 14.47
C TYR A 300 -4.03 -12.01 14.73
N LEU A 301 -3.05 -12.72 14.16
CA LEU A 301 -2.86 -14.15 14.40
C LEU A 301 -2.56 -14.44 15.87
N ALA A 302 -1.70 -13.62 16.50
CA ALA A 302 -1.45 -13.69 17.93
C ALA A 302 -2.74 -13.46 18.74
N ALA A 303 -3.58 -12.50 18.33
CA ALA A 303 -4.86 -12.21 18.98
C ALA A 303 -5.85 -13.37 18.84
N LEU A 304 -5.97 -13.97 17.65
CA LEU A 304 -6.84 -15.12 17.39
C LEU A 304 -6.53 -16.30 18.32
N ARG A 305 -5.25 -16.50 18.64
CA ARG A 305 -4.75 -17.57 19.50
C ARG A 305 -4.92 -17.31 21.00
N THR A 306 -5.22 -16.08 21.43
CA THR A 306 -5.13 -15.69 22.84
C THR A 306 -6.38 -15.03 23.41
N LEU A 307 -7.18 -14.36 22.59
CA LEU A 307 -8.43 -13.72 23.00
C LEU A 307 -9.61 -14.63 22.70
N SER A 308 -10.64 -14.74 23.54
CA SER A 308 -11.87 -15.49 23.19
C SER A 308 -12.63 -14.83 22.03
N SER A 309 -13.41 -15.59 21.24
CA SER A 309 -14.37 -15.02 20.26
C SER A 309 -15.38 -14.06 20.89
N ARG A 310 -15.57 -14.12 22.21
CA ARG A 310 -16.40 -13.21 23.00
C ARG A 310 -15.66 -11.94 23.45
N HIS A 311 -14.36 -11.83 23.19
CA HIS A 311 -13.56 -10.69 23.63
C HIS A 311 -13.83 -9.45 22.75
N PRO A 312 -14.19 -8.28 23.31
CA PRO A 312 -14.50 -7.08 22.53
C PRO A 312 -13.37 -6.65 21.58
N VAL A 313 -12.11 -6.73 22.05
CA VAL A 313 -10.94 -6.37 21.23
C VAL A 313 -10.77 -7.33 20.05
N LEU A 314 -11.04 -8.63 20.21
CA LEU A 314 -10.92 -9.57 19.09
C LEU A 314 -11.97 -9.25 18.03
N ASN A 315 -13.23 -9.01 18.42
CA ASN A 315 -14.30 -8.62 17.49
C ASN A 315 -13.94 -7.37 16.66
N LEU A 316 -13.33 -6.37 17.29
CA LEU A 316 -12.82 -5.20 16.58
C LEU A 316 -11.73 -5.58 15.56
N LEU A 317 -10.76 -6.42 15.95
CA LEU A 317 -9.71 -6.89 15.05
C LEU A 317 -10.28 -7.73 13.90
N GLU A 318 -11.24 -8.63 14.15
CA GLU A 318 -11.90 -9.41 13.11
C GLU A 318 -12.59 -8.52 12.08
N ARG A 319 -13.19 -7.41 12.51
CA ARG A 319 -13.73 -6.39 11.61
C ARG A 319 -12.63 -5.77 10.76
N LEU A 320 -11.53 -5.30 11.35
CA LEU A 320 -10.45 -4.64 10.61
C LEU A 320 -9.75 -5.59 9.64
N MET A 321 -9.65 -6.87 10.00
CA MET A 321 -8.94 -7.92 9.27
C MET A 321 -9.84 -8.73 8.33
N TYR A 322 -11.01 -8.19 7.97
CA TYR A 322 -11.91 -8.79 7.00
C TYR A 322 -11.17 -9.11 5.69
N GLN A 323 -11.21 -10.37 5.26
CA GLN A 323 -10.52 -10.90 4.06
C GLN A 323 -8.98 -10.87 4.07
N ALA A 324 -8.32 -10.41 5.14
CA ALA A 324 -6.87 -10.21 5.13
C ALA A 324 -6.09 -11.49 4.77
N TYR A 325 -6.52 -12.67 5.26
CA TYR A 325 -5.84 -13.94 4.97
C TYR A 325 -6.15 -14.52 3.58
N ALA A 326 -6.82 -13.77 2.70
CA ALA A 326 -6.92 -14.08 1.29
C ALA A 326 -5.66 -13.66 0.51
N ILE A 327 -5.03 -12.56 0.94
CA ILE A 327 -4.15 -11.78 0.08
C ILE A 327 -2.86 -12.54 -0.22
N ARG A 328 -2.11 -12.99 0.79
CA ARG A 328 -0.86 -13.71 0.55
C ARG A 328 -1.03 -15.02 -0.23
N PRO A 329 -2.00 -15.91 0.07
CA PRO A 329 -2.21 -17.13 -0.73
C PRO A 329 -2.64 -16.87 -2.17
N ILE A 330 -3.44 -15.83 -2.43
CA ILE A 330 -3.84 -15.47 -3.79
C ILE A 330 -2.68 -14.82 -4.53
N GLY A 331 -2.04 -13.83 -3.90
CA GLY A 331 -0.84 -13.17 -4.41
C GLY A 331 0.24 -14.16 -4.80
N ASP A 332 0.52 -15.16 -3.96
CA ASP A 332 1.51 -16.19 -4.25
C ASP A 332 1.17 -17.05 -5.48
N ARG A 333 -0.12 -17.33 -5.72
CA ARG A 333 -0.57 -18.20 -6.82
C ARG A 333 -0.82 -17.49 -8.14
N VAL A 334 -1.17 -16.20 -8.13
CA VAL A 334 -1.60 -15.48 -9.34
C VAL A 334 -0.75 -14.26 -9.68
N LEU A 335 -0.15 -13.61 -8.68
CA LEU A 335 0.60 -12.36 -8.86
C LEU A 335 2.10 -12.62 -8.87
N PHE A 336 2.61 -13.26 -7.81
CA PHE A 336 4.03 -13.50 -7.53
C PHE A 336 4.47 -14.94 -7.83
N ASN A 337 3.63 -15.76 -8.47
CA ASN A 337 4.09 -17.02 -9.04
C ASN A 337 5.01 -16.74 -10.25
N THR A 338 5.88 -17.69 -10.58
CA THR A 338 6.71 -17.62 -11.79
C THR A 338 5.85 -17.41 -13.04
N GLY A 339 6.11 -16.33 -13.78
CA GLY A 339 5.36 -15.94 -14.97
C GLY A 339 3.97 -15.35 -14.67
N GLY A 340 3.65 -15.05 -13.41
CA GLY A 340 2.40 -14.42 -12.98
C GLY A 340 2.29 -12.94 -13.38
N PHE A 341 1.23 -12.27 -12.92
CA PHE A 341 0.96 -10.89 -13.33
C PHE A 341 2.10 -9.91 -12.98
N PHE A 342 2.85 -10.15 -11.90
CA PHE A 342 4.01 -9.33 -11.54
C PHE A 342 5.13 -9.49 -12.57
N ASP A 343 5.56 -10.72 -12.83
CA ASP A 343 6.63 -11.01 -13.80
C ASP A 343 6.29 -10.50 -15.22
N GLN A 344 5.01 -10.54 -15.61
CA GLN A 344 4.57 -10.08 -16.94
C GLN A 344 4.69 -8.56 -17.15
N ASN A 345 4.70 -7.77 -16.07
CA ASN A 345 4.58 -6.31 -16.13
C ASN A 345 5.80 -5.55 -15.57
N PHE A 346 6.45 -6.08 -14.53
CA PHE A 346 7.52 -5.37 -13.81
C PHE A 346 8.92 -5.64 -14.39
N ALA A 347 9.86 -4.74 -14.12
CA ALA A 347 11.26 -4.94 -14.50
C ALA A 347 11.95 -6.09 -13.73
N PHE A 348 11.66 -6.21 -12.44
CA PHE A 348 12.20 -7.25 -11.57
C PHE A 348 11.25 -8.45 -11.52
N SER A 349 11.79 -9.64 -11.26
CA SER A 349 10.97 -10.85 -11.08
C SER A 349 10.42 -10.98 -9.66
N ASN A 350 9.49 -11.91 -9.45
CA ASN A 350 8.96 -12.28 -8.16
C ASN A 350 10.04 -12.68 -7.12
N ALA A 351 11.21 -13.13 -7.56
CA ALA A 351 12.34 -13.41 -6.68
C ALA A 351 12.87 -12.13 -5.97
N ALA A 352 12.82 -10.98 -6.64
CA ALA A 352 13.18 -9.69 -6.05
C ALA A 352 12.19 -9.27 -4.96
N VAL A 353 10.91 -9.59 -5.10
CA VAL A 353 9.87 -9.35 -4.08
C VAL A 353 10.22 -10.09 -2.79
N ARG A 354 10.55 -11.39 -2.90
CA ARG A 354 10.94 -12.23 -1.75
C ARG A 354 12.21 -11.74 -1.08
N ARG A 355 13.19 -11.34 -1.88
CA ARG A 355 14.45 -10.77 -1.39
C ARG A 355 14.23 -9.44 -0.65
N PHE A 356 13.39 -8.56 -1.19
CA PHE A 356 13.01 -7.32 -0.53
C PHE A 356 12.31 -7.60 0.81
N GLY A 357 11.42 -8.61 0.86
CA GLY A 357 10.82 -9.12 2.10
C GLY A 357 11.86 -9.41 3.17
N ALA A 358 12.82 -10.28 2.87
CA ALA A 358 13.88 -10.68 3.80
C ALA A 358 14.78 -9.51 4.24
N GLU A 359 15.02 -8.53 3.36
CA GLU A 359 15.90 -7.38 3.63
C GLU A 359 15.19 -6.28 4.46
N PHE A 360 13.93 -5.97 4.16
CA PHE A 360 13.23 -4.78 4.67
C PHE A 360 12.20 -5.07 5.75
N TYR A 361 11.62 -6.28 5.80
CA TYR A 361 10.67 -6.63 6.86
C TYR A 361 11.29 -6.52 8.26
N PRO A 362 12.52 -7.03 8.53
CA PRO A 362 13.07 -7.00 9.88
C PRO A 362 13.46 -5.60 10.39
N THR A 363 13.66 -4.64 9.48
CA THR A 363 14.37 -3.38 9.79
C THR A 363 13.55 -2.12 9.54
N VAL A 364 12.72 -2.09 8.49
CA VAL A 364 12.03 -0.87 8.03
C VAL A 364 10.52 -1.06 7.97
N ALA A 365 10.03 -2.16 7.41
CA ALA A 365 8.61 -2.36 7.18
C ALA A 365 7.88 -3.08 8.34
N GLY A 366 8.51 -4.07 8.97
CA GLY A 366 7.93 -4.88 10.03
C GLY A 366 7.86 -4.25 11.44
N PRO A 367 8.75 -3.33 11.86
CA PRO A 367 8.68 -2.73 13.20
C PRO A 367 7.35 -2.00 13.47
N PHE A 368 6.55 -2.48 14.42
CA PHE A 368 5.19 -2.00 14.67
C PHE A 368 5.16 -0.58 15.26
N GLN A 369 5.84 -0.32 16.39
CA GLN A 369 5.79 0.99 17.05
C GLN A 369 6.53 2.07 16.27
N LYS A 370 7.70 1.78 15.70
CA LYS A 370 8.43 2.71 14.82
C LYS A 370 7.63 3.15 13.61
N ASN A 371 6.67 2.34 13.16
CA ASN A 371 5.79 2.66 12.03
C ASN A 371 4.45 3.28 12.43
N TYR A 372 4.27 3.67 13.70
CA TYR A 372 3.19 4.58 14.07
C TYR A 372 3.28 5.86 13.24
N PHE A 373 2.12 6.34 12.76
CA PHE A 373 2.03 7.35 11.70
C PHE A 373 2.96 8.55 11.89
N GLU A 374 2.88 9.25 13.03
CA GLU A 374 3.76 10.41 13.24
C GLU A 374 5.19 10.02 13.68
N ASP A 375 5.40 8.85 14.28
CA ASP A 375 6.73 8.39 14.70
C ASP A 375 7.59 8.02 13.49
N ASN A 376 7.01 7.36 12.49
CA ASN A 376 7.65 7.09 11.20
C ASN A 376 8.04 8.40 10.48
N LEU A 377 7.15 9.40 10.49
CA LEU A 377 7.42 10.68 9.84
C LEU A 377 8.49 11.50 10.58
N ARG A 378 8.52 11.40 11.92
CA ARG A 378 9.56 12.02 12.75
C ARG A 378 10.92 11.34 12.58
N SER A 379 10.96 10.01 12.50
CA SER A 379 12.22 9.26 12.34
C SER A 379 12.92 9.57 11.01
N ARG A 380 12.16 10.03 10.00
CA ARG A 380 12.65 10.52 8.70
C ARG A 380 12.84 12.04 8.64
N ASP A 381 12.73 12.73 9.77
CA ASP A 381 12.89 14.19 9.91
C ASP A 381 11.94 15.03 9.02
N LEU A 382 10.74 14.49 8.74
CA LEU A 382 9.72 15.18 7.92
C LEU A 382 8.78 16.04 8.77
N LEU A 383 8.67 15.75 10.07
CA LEU A 383 7.87 16.51 11.04
C LEU A 383 8.74 17.07 12.16
N LYS A 384 8.50 18.34 12.53
CA LYS A 384 9.15 19.01 13.67
C LYS A 384 10.68 18.83 13.66
N SER A 385 11.30 18.88 12.48
CA SER A 385 12.76 18.72 12.35
C SER A 385 13.50 19.77 13.17
N SER A 386 14.54 19.34 13.87
CA SER A 386 15.36 20.20 14.73
C SER A 386 16.46 20.96 13.98
N PHE A 387 16.72 20.63 12.71
CA PHE A 387 17.82 21.17 11.92
C PHE A 387 17.41 21.63 10.52
N GLY A 388 16.11 21.60 10.19
CA GLY A 388 15.61 22.01 8.88
C GLY A 388 14.23 22.65 8.94
N PRO A 389 13.86 23.46 7.93
CA PRO A 389 12.57 24.12 7.86
C PRO A 389 11.41 23.12 7.70
N LYS A 390 10.23 23.51 8.20
CA LYS A 390 8.97 22.79 7.97
C LYS A 390 8.68 22.70 6.46
N LEU A 391 8.21 21.54 6.00
CA LEU A 391 7.62 21.40 4.66
C LEU A 391 6.33 22.25 4.58
N PRO A 392 6.17 23.12 3.58
CA PRO A 392 5.00 23.98 3.46
C PRO A 392 3.75 23.19 3.13
N HIS A 393 3.88 22.19 2.25
CA HIS A 393 2.84 21.25 1.89
C HIS A 393 3.32 19.82 2.14
N PHE A 394 2.51 19.04 2.85
CA PHE A 394 2.71 17.60 3.01
C PHE A 394 1.35 16.89 2.98
N PRO A 395 0.77 16.70 1.77
CA PRO A 395 -0.61 16.23 1.61
C PRO A 395 -0.93 14.92 2.34
N PHE A 396 -0.03 13.93 2.30
CA PHE A 396 -0.19 12.68 3.06
C PHE A 396 -0.29 12.92 4.57
N TYR A 397 0.55 13.81 5.12
CA TYR A 397 0.49 14.13 6.55
C TYR A 397 -0.79 14.89 6.91
N GLU A 398 -1.17 15.87 6.08
CA GLU A 398 -2.32 16.74 6.32
C GLU A 398 -3.63 15.95 6.38
N ASP A 399 -3.86 15.06 5.41
CA ASP A 399 -5.01 14.18 5.39
C ASP A 399 -4.91 13.08 6.44
N GLY A 400 -3.74 12.44 6.53
CA GLY A 400 -3.49 11.35 7.46
C GLY A 400 -3.70 11.76 8.91
N LYS A 401 -3.24 12.94 9.30
CA LYS A 401 -3.41 13.46 10.66
C LYS A 401 -4.89 13.62 11.03
N ARG A 402 -5.71 14.09 10.10
CA ARG A 402 -7.15 14.26 10.32
C ARG A 402 -7.83 12.90 10.45
N ILE A 403 -7.57 12.00 9.50
CA ILE A 403 -8.15 10.68 9.45
C ILE A 403 -7.76 9.86 10.69
N ILE A 404 -6.47 9.78 11.02
CA ILE A 404 -6.00 9.03 12.20
C ILE A 404 -6.53 9.65 13.50
N GLY A 405 -6.72 10.97 13.55
CA GLY A 405 -7.36 11.64 14.68
C GLY A 405 -8.81 11.18 14.89
N VAL A 406 -9.58 11.04 13.81
CA VAL A 406 -10.96 10.52 13.86
C VAL A 406 -10.99 9.04 14.25
N ILE A 407 -10.09 8.22 13.70
CA ILE A 407 -9.91 6.81 14.09
C ILE A 407 -9.61 6.73 15.58
N ARG A 408 -8.63 7.48 16.06
CA ARG A 408 -8.20 7.45 17.46
C ARG A 408 -9.34 7.80 18.42
N LYS A 409 -10.14 8.84 18.13
CA LYS A 409 -11.29 9.21 18.99
C LYS A 409 -12.31 8.08 19.12
N PHE A 410 -12.56 7.32 18.04
CA PHE A 410 -13.43 6.15 18.12
C PHE A 410 -12.79 5.08 19.01
N ILE A 411 -11.52 4.74 18.76
CA ILE A 411 -10.79 3.74 19.54
C ILE A 411 -10.71 4.10 21.02
N GLU A 412 -10.47 5.37 21.35
CA GLU A 412 -10.54 5.89 22.72
C GLU A 412 -11.90 5.62 23.35
N SER A 413 -12.99 6.00 22.66
CA SER A 413 -14.36 5.74 23.14
C SER A 413 -14.63 4.25 23.34
N PHE A 414 -14.17 3.40 22.41
CA PHE A 414 -14.29 1.95 22.48
C PHE A 414 -13.52 1.36 23.68
N VAL A 415 -12.24 1.72 23.83
CA VAL A 415 -11.37 1.21 24.90
C VAL A 415 -11.84 1.70 26.26
N GLU A 416 -12.23 2.97 26.41
CA GLU A 416 -12.72 3.51 27.69
C GLU A 416 -14.09 2.96 28.08
N THR A 417 -14.92 2.59 27.10
CA THR A 417 -16.21 1.94 27.35
C THR A 417 -16.05 0.47 27.78
N THR A 418 -15.04 -0.19 27.20
CA THR A 418 -14.67 -1.58 27.47
C THR A 418 -13.92 -1.71 28.80
N TYR A 419 -12.94 -0.82 29.05
CA TYR A 419 -12.09 -0.82 30.23
C TYR A 419 -12.26 0.49 31.01
N ALA A 420 -12.94 0.40 32.16
CA ALA A 420 -13.20 1.57 33.01
C ALA A 420 -11.92 2.20 33.61
N SER A 421 -10.81 1.46 33.66
CA SER A 421 -9.52 1.96 34.17
C SER A 421 -8.34 1.15 33.65
N ASP A 422 -7.13 1.69 33.79
CA ASP A 422 -5.88 0.99 33.48
C ASP A 422 -5.69 -0.29 34.32
N ARG A 423 -6.28 -0.34 35.52
CA ARG A 423 -6.30 -1.55 36.34
C ARG A 423 -7.05 -2.70 35.67
N MET A 424 -8.10 -2.42 34.89
CA MET A 424 -8.83 -3.45 34.16
C MET A 424 -8.00 -4.03 33.01
N ILE A 425 -7.21 -3.20 32.33
CA ILE A 425 -6.24 -3.64 31.30
C ILE A 425 -5.24 -4.63 31.92
N ALA A 426 -4.63 -4.26 33.06
CA ALA A 426 -3.63 -5.10 33.72
C ALA A 426 -4.19 -6.41 34.28
N LYS A 427 -5.51 -6.49 34.55
CA LYS A 427 -6.18 -7.70 35.03
C LYS A 427 -6.74 -8.58 33.92
N ASP A 428 -6.79 -8.08 32.70
CA ASP A 428 -7.30 -8.84 31.56
C ASP A 428 -6.23 -9.85 31.09
N TRP A 429 -6.35 -11.08 31.55
CA TRP A 429 -5.36 -12.13 31.29
C TRP A 429 -5.32 -12.56 29.82
N GLU A 430 -6.42 -12.41 29.07
CA GLU A 430 -6.43 -12.65 27.62
C GLU A 430 -5.63 -11.57 26.90
N LEU A 431 -5.85 -10.31 27.27
CA LEU A 431 -5.11 -9.20 26.72
C LEU A 431 -3.61 -9.30 27.06
N GLN A 432 -3.24 -9.66 28.29
CA GLN A 432 -1.83 -9.88 28.62
C GLN A 432 -1.23 -11.04 27.81
N ALA A 433 -1.97 -12.15 27.67
CA ALA A 433 -1.54 -13.28 26.84
C ALA A 433 -1.34 -12.89 25.39
N TRP A 434 -2.20 -12.03 24.80
CA TRP A 434 -2.00 -11.52 23.45
C TRP A 434 -0.67 -10.75 23.32
N ILE A 435 -0.35 -9.91 24.30
CA ILE A 435 0.87 -9.10 24.27
C ILE A 435 2.12 -9.98 24.46
N ASP A 436 2.08 -10.96 25.36
CA ASP A 436 3.13 -11.96 25.54
C ASP A 436 3.32 -12.81 24.28
N GLU A 437 2.22 -13.30 23.69
CA GLU A 437 2.22 -14.08 22.46
C GLU A 437 2.82 -13.28 21.28
N SER A 438 2.45 -12.00 21.16
CA SER A 438 2.96 -11.10 20.12
C SER A 438 4.48 -10.93 20.23
N ASN A 439 4.99 -10.70 21.44
CA ASN A 439 6.42 -10.51 21.68
C ASN A 439 7.22 -11.83 21.71
N GLY A 440 6.55 -12.97 21.90
CA GLY A 440 7.16 -14.28 22.01
C GLY A 440 6.94 -15.13 20.75
N PRO A 441 6.07 -16.16 20.78
CA PRO A 441 5.86 -17.08 19.67
C PRO A 441 5.55 -16.43 18.31
N ALA A 442 4.77 -15.36 18.27
CA ALA A 442 4.40 -14.70 17.01
C ALA A 442 5.54 -13.86 16.41
N LYS A 443 6.55 -13.50 17.22
CA LYS A 443 7.71 -12.70 16.82
C LYS A 443 7.35 -11.37 16.13
N VAL A 444 6.31 -10.69 16.64
CA VAL A 444 5.97 -9.34 16.15
C VAL A 444 7.13 -8.39 16.48
N ILE A 445 7.61 -7.68 15.47
CA ILE A 445 8.79 -6.83 15.59
C ILE A 445 8.40 -5.49 16.20
N ASP A 446 9.13 -5.05 17.23
CA ASP A 446 8.95 -3.73 17.87
C ASP A 446 7.50 -3.51 18.36
N PHE A 447 6.91 -4.55 18.97
CA PHE A 447 5.58 -4.50 19.56
C PHE A 447 5.64 -4.02 21.03
N PRO A 448 4.58 -3.38 21.57
CA PRO A 448 4.57 -2.95 22.97
C PRO A 448 4.87 -4.11 23.92
N SER A 449 5.84 -3.92 24.81
CA SER A 449 6.29 -4.97 25.73
C SER A 449 5.25 -5.29 26.80
N ALA A 450 5.22 -6.55 27.23
CA ALA A 450 4.42 -6.99 28.35
C ALA A 450 5.00 -6.55 29.72
N PRO A 451 4.17 -6.39 30.76
CA PRO A 451 2.70 -6.37 30.68
C PRO A 451 2.20 -5.05 30.08
N LEU A 452 1.06 -5.09 29.40
CA LEU A 452 0.35 -3.90 28.94
C LEU A 452 -0.34 -3.24 30.14
N ARG A 453 0.06 -2.01 30.47
CA ARG A 453 -0.32 -1.38 31.76
C ARG A 453 -1.37 -0.30 31.65
N SER A 454 -1.62 0.25 30.47
CA SER A 454 -2.48 1.42 30.30
C SER A 454 -3.43 1.32 29.13
N ARG A 455 -4.60 1.95 29.25
CA ARG A 455 -5.55 2.10 28.13
C ARG A 455 -4.90 2.81 26.94
N LYS A 456 -4.02 3.77 27.20
CA LYS A 456 -3.28 4.50 26.16
C LYS A 456 -2.53 3.55 25.23
N GLN A 457 -1.80 2.57 25.76
CA GLN A 457 -1.05 1.62 24.94
C GLN A 457 -1.98 0.76 24.07
N LEU A 458 -3.11 0.30 24.61
CA LEU A 458 -4.11 -0.43 23.82
C LEU A 458 -4.72 0.45 22.72
N ILE A 459 -5.03 1.71 23.04
CA ILE A 459 -5.52 2.70 22.08
C ILE A 459 -4.51 2.89 20.95
N ASP A 460 -3.22 2.98 21.27
CA ASP A 460 -2.15 3.15 20.28
C ASP A 460 -2.06 1.93 19.34
N ILE A 461 -2.09 0.70 19.88
CA ILE A 461 -2.11 -0.54 19.08
C ILE A 461 -3.32 -0.59 18.14
N LEU A 462 -4.53 -0.39 18.66
CA LEU A 462 -5.77 -0.53 17.87
C LEU A 462 -5.95 0.61 16.87
N THR A 463 -5.49 1.82 17.20
CA THR A 463 -5.44 2.95 16.25
C THR A 463 -4.49 2.63 15.11
N HIS A 464 -3.33 2.03 15.40
CA HIS A 464 -2.38 1.66 14.37
C HIS A 464 -2.91 0.53 13.47
N MET A 465 -3.54 -0.50 14.03
CA MET A 465 -4.20 -1.55 13.25
C MET A 465 -5.23 -0.96 12.27
N ALA A 466 -6.13 -0.10 12.74
CA ALA A 466 -7.11 0.56 11.88
C ALA A 466 -6.47 1.48 10.83
N TRP A 467 -5.33 2.13 11.16
CA TRP A 467 -4.55 2.91 10.20
C TRP A 467 -3.93 2.04 9.11
N LEU A 468 -3.36 0.88 9.45
CA LEU A 468 -2.76 -0.04 8.49
C LEU A 468 -3.79 -0.53 7.49
N THR A 469 -4.94 -1.02 7.98
CA THR A 469 -5.96 -1.67 7.15
C THR A 469 -6.80 -0.70 6.33
N GLY A 470 -7.09 0.49 6.86
CA GLY A 470 -8.03 1.44 6.25
C GLY A 470 -7.40 2.69 5.66
N VAL A 471 -6.07 2.86 5.74
CA VAL A 471 -5.39 4.05 5.20
C VAL A 471 -4.03 3.72 4.58
N SER A 472 -3.07 3.21 5.37
CA SER A 472 -1.69 2.99 4.93
C SER A 472 -1.62 2.12 3.68
N HIS A 473 -2.41 1.05 3.64
CA HIS A 473 -2.54 0.17 2.50
C HIS A 473 -2.97 0.92 1.23
N HIS A 474 -4.02 1.76 1.29
CA HIS A 474 -4.61 2.40 0.12
C HIS A 474 -3.82 3.59 -0.42
N VAL A 475 -2.92 4.16 0.38
CA VAL A 475 -1.96 5.18 -0.08
C VAL A 475 -0.88 4.58 -0.98
N LEU A 476 -0.63 3.27 -0.91
CA LEU A 476 0.41 2.61 -1.71
C LEU A 476 -0.17 1.66 -2.77
N ASN A 477 -1.25 0.96 -2.45
CA ASN A 477 -1.92 -0.01 -3.32
C ASN A 477 -3.38 0.41 -3.55
N GLN A 478 -4.33 -0.52 -3.60
CA GLN A 478 -5.73 -0.26 -3.94
C GLN A 478 -5.84 0.49 -5.28
N GLY A 479 -6.51 1.66 -5.28
CA GLY A 479 -6.69 2.50 -6.46
C GLY A 479 -5.53 3.47 -6.70
N GLU A 480 -4.60 3.66 -5.75
CA GLU A 480 -3.50 4.62 -5.92
C GLU A 480 -2.65 4.32 -7.17
N PRO A 481 -2.26 3.06 -7.47
CA PRO A 481 -1.53 2.72 -8.69
C PRO A 481 -2.23 3.15 -9.97
N VAL A 482 -3.52 2.80 -10.14
CA VAL A 482 -4.21 3.09 -11.40
C VAL A 482 -4.60 4.56 -11.53
N THR A 483 -4.76 5.26 -10.41
CA THR A 483 -5.20 6.66 -10.42
C THR A 483 -4.04 7.67 -10.39
N ALA A 484 -2.87 7.30 -9.87
CA ALA A 484 -1.71 8.19 -9.79
C ALA A 484 -0.37 7.48 -9.99
N SER A 485 0.05 6.61 -9.06
CA SER A 485 1.45 6.15 -8.99
C SER A 485 1.90 5.21 -10.10
N GLY A 486 0.99 4.69 -10.91
CA GLY A 486 1.25 3.89 -12.11
C GLY A 486 0.66 4.50 -13.39
N VAL A 487 0.38 5.81 -13.40
CA VAL A 487 -0.13 6.53 -14.59
C VAL A 487 1.00 6.75 -15.60
N LEU A 488 0.80 6.24 -16.81
CA LEU A 488 1.69 6.41 -17.95
C LEU A 488 1.52 7.81 -18.57
N PRO A 489 2.59 8.37 -19.18
CA PRO A 489 3.89 7.74 -19.45
C PRO A 489 4.94 7.87 -18.33
N LEU A 490 4.65 8.62 -17.26
CA LEU A 490 5.65 8.94 -16.23
C LEU A 490 5.99 7.75 -15.31
N HIS A 491 5.06 6.80 -15.16
CA HIS A 491 5.18 5.68 -14.22
C HIS A 491 5.04 4.30 -14.89
N PRO A 492 5.92 3.92 -15.81
CA PRO A 492 5.92 2.55 -16.31
C PRO A 492 6.41 1.59 -15.22
N LEU A 493 5.96 0.34 -15.28
CA LEU A 493 6.42 -0.71 -14.34
C LEU A 493 7.78 -1.30 -14.71
N SER A 494 8.25 -0.99 -15.92
CA SER A 494 9.48 -1.50 -16.49
C SER A 494 9.97 -0.58 -17.60
N LEU A 495 11.29 -0.52 -17.80
CA LEU A 495 11.87 0.05 -19.01
C LEU A 495 12.05 -1.04 -20.07
N TYR A 496 11.92 -0.66 -21.34
CA TYR A 496 12.00 -1.57 -22.49
C TYR A 496 13.26 -1.37 -23.36
N ALA A 497 14.13 -0.43 -22.99
CA ALA A 497 15.46 -0.24 -23.56
C ALA A 497 16.52 -0.07 -22.45
N PRO A 498 17.80 -0.39 -22.74
CA PRO A 498 18.88 -0.26 -21.75
C PRO A 498 19.00 1.15 -21.17
N VAL A 499 19.36 1.24 -19.88
CA VAL A 499 19.67 2.53 -19.24
C VAL A 499 20.79 3.23 -20.03
N PRO A 500 20.64 4.52 -20.38
CA PRO A 500 21.63 5.23 -21.19
C PRO A 500 23.04 5.20 -20.57
N THR A 501 24.06 5.05 -21.43
CA THR A 501 25.47 5.02 -21.02
C THR A 501 26.20 6.35 -21.19
N LYS A 502 25.58 7.32 -21.86
CA LYS A 502 26.08 8.68 -22.05
C LYS A 502 24.94 9.67 -22.16
N LYS A 503 25.23 10.94 -21.86
CA LYS A 503 24.33 12.07 -22.10
C LYS A 503 24.40 12.59 -23.54
N GLY A 504 23.39 13.35 -23.97
CA GLY A 504 23.35 14.21 -25.15
C GLY A 504 22.58 13.69 -26.37
N HIS A 505 21.85 12.56 -26.29
CA HIS A 505 21.25 11.91 -27.46
C HIS A 505 19.92 11.18 -27.15
N ILE A 506 18.91 11.88 -26.61
CA ILE A 506 17.55 11.31 -26.41
C ILE A 506 16.52 12.17 -27.13
N GLU A 507 16.16 11.78 -28.35
CA GLU A 507 15.13 12.47 -29.15
C GLU A 507 13.71 12.08 -28.73
N SER A 508 13.51 10.85 -28.26
CA SER A 508 12.22 10.34 -27.81
C SER A 508 12.40 9.33 -26.68
N LEU A 509 11.44 9.30 -25.75
CA LEU A 509 11.40 8.34 -24.65
C LEU A 509 10.72 7.02 -25.04
N LEU A 510 9.97 6.98 -26.14
CA LEU A 510 9.17 5.80 -26.53
C LEU A 510 9.95 4.47 -26.53
N PRO A 511 11.24 4.41 -26.92
CA PRO A 511 12.00 3.15 -26.84
C PRO A 511 12.10 2.55 -25.42
N TRP A 512 12.05 3.39 -24.39
CA TRP A 512 12.11 2.96 -22.98
C TRP A 512 10.74 2.68 -22.39
N LEU A 513 9.66 3.19 -22.98
CA LEU A 513 8.31 3.10 -22.44
C LEU A 513 7.56 1.87 -23.00
N PRO A 514 6.51 1.39 -22.31
CA PRO A 514 5.70 0.29 -22.83
C PRO A 514 5.01 0.67 -24.14
N ASN A 515 4.96 -0.27 -25.08
CA ASN A 515 4.14 -0.16 -26.28
C ASN A 515 2.63 -0.23 -25.93
N GLU A 516 1.76 -0.16 -26.93
CA GLU A 516 0.30 -0.15 -26.78
C GLU A 516 -0.20 -1.31 -25.93
N GLN A 517 0.18 -2.54 -26.31
CA GLN A 517 -0.24 -3.74 -25.62
C GLN A 517 0.25 -3.74 -24.17
N LYS A 518 1.52 -3.43 -23.94
CA LYS A 518 2.09 -3.43 -22.59
C LYS A 518 1.56 -2.31 -21.71
N SER A 519 1.17 -1.19 -22.30
CA SER A 519 0.52 -0.09 -21.59
C SER A 519 -0.87 -0.50 -21.13
N VAL A 520 -1.64 -1.15 -22.02
CA VAL A 520 -2.96 -1.71 -21.67
C VAL A 520 -2.82 -2.82 -20.62
N ASP A 521 -1.84 -3.73 -20.74
CA ASP A 521 -1.58 -4.77 -19.75
C ASP A 521 -1.31 -4.18 -18.36
N GLN A 522 -0.46 -3.13 -18.30
CA GLN A 522 -0.18 -2.40 -17.06
C GLN A 522 -1.47 -1.80 -16.48
N ILE A 523 -2.20 -0.98 -17.25
CA ILE A 523 -3.41 -0.32 -16.74
C ILE A 523 -4.45 -1.36 -16.28
N THR A 524 -4.59 -2.47 -17.01
CA THR A 524 -5.49 -3.57 -16.66
C THR A 524 -5.10 -4.21 -15.33
N LEU A 525 -3.80 -4.48 -15.11
CA LEU A 525 -3.33 -5.01 -13.83
C LEU A 525 -3.66 -4.03 -12.68
N LEU A 526 -3.35 -2.75 -12.86
CA LEU A 526 -3.56 -1.76 -11.80
C LEU A 526 -5.06 -1.52 -11.54
N ALA A 527 -5.89 -1.52 -12.57
CA ALA A 527 -7.35 -1.41 -12.43
C ALA A 527 -7.94 -2.59 -11.63
N ARG A 528 -7.36 -3.78 -11.75
CA ARG A 528 -7.75 -4.98 -10.96
C ARG A 528 -7.39 -4.88 -9.48
N PHE A 529 -6.56 -3.93 -9.07
CA PHE A 529 -6.35 -3.62 -7.65
C PHE A 529 -7.42 -2.70 -7.07
N ASN A 530 -8.19 -2.01 -7.91
CA ASN A 530 -9.29 -1.18 -7.43
C ASN A 530 -10.50 -2.02 -6.98
N ARG A 531 -11.36 -1.45 -6.13
CA ARG A 531 -12.58 -2.10 -5.62
C ARG A 531 -13.77 -1.12 -5.59
N PRO A 532 -14.31 -0.68 -6.73
CA PRO A 532 -15.38 0.32 -6.76
C PRO A 532 -16.65 -0.09 -5.97
N GLN A 533 -16.94 -1.39 -5.90
CA GLN A 533 -18.09 -1.97 -5.21
C GLN A 533 -18.11 -1.71 -3.69
N VAL A 534 -16.99 -1.33 -3.06
CA VAL A 534 -16.98 -1.05 -1.62
C VAL A 534 -17.85 0.16 -1.26
N VAL A 535 -18.03 1.09 -2.21
CA VAL A 535 -18.89 2.26 -2.02
C VAL A 535 -20.34 1.84 -1.85
N GLU A 536 -20.85 1.02 -2.77
CA GLU A 536 -22.24 0.53 -2.75
C GLU A 536 -22.50 -0.41 -1.57
N LYS A 537 -21.50 -1.21 -1.18
CA LYS A 537 -21.58 -2.15 -0.06
C LYS A 537 -21.39 -1.50 1.32
N ASN A 538 -21.17 -0.18 1.39
CA ASN A 538 -20.78 0.53 2.62
C ASN A 538 -19.59 -0.15 3.33
N GLN A 539 -18.61 -0.58 2.55
CA GLN A 539 -17.36 -1.19 3.02
C GLN A 539 -16.17 -0.22 2.96
N THR A 540 -16.45 1.08 2.88
CA THR A 540 -15.42 2.13 2.89
C THR A 540 -14.94 2.45 4.30
N LEU A 541 -13.81 3.15 4.42
CA LEU A 541 -13.24 3.63 5.68
C LEU A 541 -14.27 4.38 6.54
N ARG A 542 -15.17 5.15 5.93
CA ARG A 542 -16.25 5.84 6.65
C ARG A 542 -17.10 4.90 7.50
N TYR A 543 -17.29 3.65 7.07
CA TYR A 543 -18.09 2.64 7.74
C TYR A 543 -17.24 1.60 8.49
N MET A 544 -15.96 1.89 8.74
CA MET A 544 -15.01 0.98 9.39
C MET A 544 -15.58 0.31 10.65
N PHE A 545 -16.26 1.06 11.50
CA PHE A 545 -16.83 0.54 12.76
C PHE A 545 -18.34 0.31 12.72
N ASN A 546 -18.97 0.48 11.54
CA ASN A 546 -20.41 0.32 11.35
C ASN A 546 -20.75 -1.12 10.98
N ALA A 547 -20.48 -2.07 11.88
CA ALA A 547 -20.82 -3.47 11.72
C ALA A 547 -21.83 -3.88 12.80
N GLU A 548 -22.89 -4.60 12.41
CA GLU A 548 -23.88 -5.11 13.37
C GLU A 548 -23.21 -5.96 14.45
N SER A 549 -22.26 -6.83 14.09
CA SER A 549 -21.49 -7.61 15.06
C SER A 549 -20.64 -6.77 16.00
N LEU A 550 -20.22 -5.56 15.62
CA LEU A 550 -19.46 -4.66 16.49
C LEU A 550 -20.37 -3.82 17.37
N LEU A 551 -21.57 -3.49 16.91
CA LEU A 551 -22.47 -2.57 17.60
C LEU A 551 -23.51 -3.30 18.46
N ALA A 552 -24.00 -4.45 18.00
CA ALA A 552 -24.89 -5.31 18.77
C ALA A 552 -24.17 -5.85 20.01
N GLY A 553 -24.81 -5.76 21.16
CA GLY A 553 -24.21 -6.18 22.44
C GLY A 553 -23.19 -5.19 23.04
N THR A 554 -22.91 -4.05 22.40
CA THR A 554 -22.09 -2.98 22.99
C THR A 554 -22.93 -1.91 23.69
N LYS A 555 -22.30 -1.16 24.60
CA LYS A 555 -22.97 -0.05 25.29
C LYS A 555 -23.29 1.06 24.29
N LYS A 556 -24.40 1.76 24.51
CA LYS A 556 -24.87 2.93 23.71
C LYS A 556 -23.76 3.94 23.37
N THR A 557 -22.77 4.10 24.25
CA THR A 557 -21.59 4.95 24.03
C THR A 557 -20.78 4.57 22.78
N VAL A 558 -20.60 3.28 22.49
CA VAL A 558 -19.87 2.81 21.30
C VAL A 558 -20.65 3.11 20.02
N SER A 559 -21.98 2.90 20.03
CA SER A 559 -22.85 3.27 18.91
C SER A 559 -22.80 4.78 18.62
N LEU A 560 -22.87 5.62 19.66
CA LEU A 560 -22.73 7.08 19.51
C LEU A 560 -21.33 7.48 19.02
N ALA A 561 -20.28 6.74 19.40
CA ALA A 561 -18.94 6.94 18.88
C ALA A 561 -18.85 6.59 17.39
N ASN A 562 -19.50 5.50 16.95
CA ASN A 562 -19.61 5.14 15.54
C ASN A 562 -20.36 6.21 14.73
N ASP A 563 -21.48 6.74 15.23
CA ASP A 563 -22.22 7.80 14.55
C ASP A 563 -21.37 9.06 14.35
N ARG A 564 -20.63 9.45 15.40
CA ARG A 564 -19.67 10.56 15.34
C ARG A 564 -18.55 10.27 14.33
N PHE A 565 -17.97 9.06 14.36
CA PHE A 565 -16.94 8.64 13.42
C PHE A 565 -17.42 8.74 11.97
N MET A 566 -18.59 8.17 11.64
CA MET A 566 -19.17 8.22 10.30
C MET A 566 -19.46 9.65 9.83
N LYS A 567 -19.87 10.54 10.76
CA LYS A 567 -20.11 11.96 10.49
C LYS A 567 -18.81 12.71 10.20
N GLU A 568 -17.79 12.54 11.04
CA GLU A 568 -16.47 13.19 10.88
C GLU A 568 -15.78 12.69 9.59
N MET A 569 -15.77 11.38 9.34
CA MET A 569 -15.26 10.80 8.07
C MET A 569 -16.06 11.29 6.86
N GLY A 570 -17.38 11.43 6.99
CA GLY A 570 -18.21 12.02 5.93
C GLY A 570 -17.87 13.48 5.63
N SER A 571 -17.37 14.24 6.62
CA SER A 571 -16.88 15.60 6.40
C SER A 571 -15.54 15.62 5.68
N ILE A 572 -14.60 14.75 6.08
CA ILE A 572 -13.31 14.60 5.40
C ILE A 572 -13.52 14.18 3.94
N ARG A 573 -14.39 13.20 3.69
CA ARG A 573 -14.79 12.77 2.33
C ARG A 573 -15.25 13.94 1.46
N ARG A 574 -16.16 14.78 1.94
CA ARG A 574 -16.67 15.93 1.17
C ARG A 574 -15.58 16.92 0.80
N GLU A 575 -14.60 17.10 1.68
CA GLU A 575 -13.46 17.97 1.40
C GLU A 575 -12.53 17.36 0.35
N ILE A 576 -12.14 16.09 0.51
CA ILE A 576 -11.24 15.40 -0.42
C ILE A 576 -11.86 15.28 -1.82
N SER A 577 -13.09 14.78 -1.93
CA SER A 577 -13.83 14.71 -3.22
C SER A 577 -14.17 16.09 -3.80
N GLY A 578 -14.23 17.12 -2.94
CA GLY A 578 -14.48 18.51 -3.31
C GLY A 578 -13.25 19.26 -3.83
N ARG A 579 -12.05 18.69 -3.76
CA ARG A 579 -10.80 19.35 -4.16
C ARG A 579 -10.84 19.87 -5.60
N ARG A 580 -10.28 21.04 -5.80
CA ARG A 580 -10.10 21.71 -7.09
C ARG A 580 -8.71 22.32 -7.11
N PHE A 581 -8.23 22.64 -8.30
CA PHE A 581 -7.09 23.52 -8.44
C PHE A 581 -7.45 24.93 -7.97
N ASP A 582 -6.52 25.59 -7.31
CA ASP A 582 -6.56 27.01 -7.02
C ASP A 582 -6.20 27.85 -8.25
N GLY A 583 -6.04 29.17 -8.05
CA GLY A 583 -5.69 30.10 -9.12
C GLY A 583 -4.29 29.88 -9.74
N GLU A 584 -3.42 29.12 -9.09
CA GLU A 584 -2.08 28.77 -9.58
C GLU A 584 -2.05 27.40 -10.26
N GLY A 585 -3.21 26.73 -10.39
CA GLY A 585 -3.28 25.38 -10.92
C GLY A 585 -2.81 24.32 -9.93
N LEU A 586 -2.80 24.61 -8.63
CA LEU A 586 -2.33 23.71 -7.58
C LEU A 586 -3.48 23.23 -6.68
N SER A 587 -3.38 22.00 -6.19
CA SER A 587 -4.23 21.43 -5.15
C SER A 587 -3.31 20.90 -4.07
N GLN A 588 -3.40 21.44 -2.85
CA GLN A 588 -2.47 21.14 -1.75
C GLN A 588 -0.99 21.37 -2.13
N GLY A 589 -0.72 22.41 -2.94
CA GLY A 589 0.62 22.71 -3.45
C GLY A 589 1.12 21.75 -4.54
N MET A 590 0.24 20.91 -5.10
CA MET A 590 0.58 19.94 -6.15
C MET A 590 -0.14 20.26 -7.46
N PRO A 591 0.49 20.06 -8.63
CA PRO A 591 -0.16 20.21 -9.93
C PRO A 591 -1.07 19.00 -10.29
N PHE A 592 -1.58 18.28 -9.30
CA PHE A 592 -2.61 17.26 -9.49
C PHE A 592 -3.53 17.17 -8.26
N ILE A 593 -4.75 16.70 -8.47
CA ILE A 593 -5.74 16.52 -7.40
C ILE A 593 -5.59 15.11 -6.84
N TRP A 594 -4.97 15.00 -5.67
CA TRP A 594 -4.82 13.73 -4.98
C TRP A 594 -6.03 13.42 -4.09
N THR A 595 -6.55 12.19 -4.22
CA THR A 595 -7.72 11.70 -3.47
C THR A 595 -7.52 10.31 -2.87
N GLY A 596 -6.28 9.80 -2.84
CA GLY A 596 -5.93 8.45 -2.36
C GLY A 596 -6.32 8.14 -0.91
N MET A 597 -6.73 9.15 -0.15
CA MET A 597 -7.18 9.04 1.24
C MET A 597 -8.67 9.36 1.45
N ASP A 598 -9.49 9.41 0.39
CA ASP A 598 -10.94 9.68 0.53
C ASP A 598 -11.66 8.57 1.33
N PRO A 599 -12.17 8.84 2.55
CA PRO A 599 -12.82 7.84 3.38
C PRO A 599 -14.12 7.26 2.81
N GLY A 600 -14.69 7.89 1.78
CA GLY A 600 -15.87 7.39 1.09
C GLY A 600 -15.57 6.56 -0.15
N VAL A 601 -14.31 6.32 -0.48
CA VAL A 601 -13.88 5.52 -1.64
C VAL A 601 -12.99 4.37 -1.20
N ILE A 602 -12.03 4.62 -0.31
CA ILE A 602 -11.10 3.57 0.13
C ILE A 602 -11.78 2.58 1.09
N PRO A 603 -11.48 1.28 1.03
CA PRO A 603 -11.98 0.29 1.98
C PRO A 603 -11.58 0.57 3.44
N PHE A 604 -12.22 -0.09 4.40
CA PHE A 604 -11.73 -0.11 5.79
C PHE A 604 -10.72 -1.23 6.09
N TYR A 605 -10.51 -2.13 5.14
CA TYR A 605 -9.79 -3.41 5.28
C TYR A 605 -8.77 -3.61 4.14
N LEU A 606 -7.89 -4.59 4.34
CA LEU A 606 -6.86 -5.03 3.40
C LEU A 606 -7.48 -5.82 2.23
N SER A 607 -7.93 -5.12 1.18
CA SER A 607 -8.84 -5.69 0.18
C SER A 607 -8.18 -6.34 -1.05
N VAL A 608 -6.88 -6.15 -1.26
CA VAL A 608 -6.17 -6.66 -2.45
C VAL A 608 -4.66 -6.81 -2.22
#